data_AF-A0A6C0D462-F1
#
_entry.id   AF-A0A6C0D462-F1
#
_cell.length_a   1.000
_cell.length_b   1.000
_cell.length_c   1.000
_cell.angle_alpha   90.00
_cell.angle_beta   90.00
_cell.angle_gamma   90.00
#
_symmetry.space_group_name_H-M   'P 1'
#
loop_
_entity.id
_entity.type
_entity.pdbx_description
1 polymer ?
#
loop_
_entity_poly.entity_id
_entity_poly.type
_entity_poly.pdbx_seq_one_letter_code
_entity_poly.pdbx_strand_id
1 'polypeptide(L)'
;MWRALAIISAIMLVLDFTYLYLFRDFMLPLLKKVQKAEVKINIMPAIACYLLLVSGLYYFIIRKKAPIKDAILLGLLIYGVYETTNYAFFKDWSPLLVLVDTLWGGILLGTTTFLYYKIAKS
;
A
#
# COMPACT_ATOMS: atom_id res chain seq x y z
N MET A 1 -2.49 7.29 20.77
CA MET A 1 -3.35 7.00 19.60
C MET A 1 -3.13 8.01 18.48
N TRP A 2 -3.58 9.27 18.60
CA TRP A 2 -3.50 10.27 17.52
C TRP A 2 -2.10 10.52 16.98
N ARG A 3 -1.10 10.64 17.86
CA ARG A 3 0.31 10.75 17.46
C ARG A 3 0.77 9.55 16.63
N ALA A 4 0.37 8.34 17.01
CA ALA A 4 0.74 7.13 16.29
C ALA A 4 0.13 7.11 14.88
N LEU A 5 -1.17 7.42 14.77
CA LEU A 5 -1.87 7.53 13.50
C LEU A 5 -1.20 8.56 12.58
N ALA A 6 -0.88 9.76 13.10
CA ALA A 6 -0.22 10.79 12.29
C ALA A 6 1.15 10.35 11.77
N ILE A 7 1.99 9.73 12.63
CA ILE A 7 3.34 9.28 12.24
C ILE A 7 3.27 8.17 11.19
N ILE A 8 2.45 7.13 11.41
CA ILE A 8 2.37 6.02 10.45
C ILE A 8 1.76 6.47 9.12
N SER A 9 0.77 7.36 9.13
CA SER A 9 0.22 7.94 7.89
C SER A 9 1.28 8.71 7.11
N ALA A 10 2.06 9.56 7.80
CA ALA A 10 3.10 10.35 7.15
C ALA A 10 4.18 9.44 6.51
N ILE A 11 4.67 8.44 7.25
CA ILE A 11 5.67 7.50 6.74
C ILE A 11 5.12 6.73 5.55
N MET A 12 3.91 6.18 5.67
CA MET A 12 3.28 5.38 4.60
C MET A 12 3.10 6.20 3.33
N LEU A 13 2.55 7.42 3.44
CA LEU A 13 2.35 8.30 2.29
C LEU A 13 3.67 8.67 1.60
N VAL A 14 4.71 9.01 2.37
CA VAL A 14 6.02 9.36 1.80
C VAL A 14 6.61 8.16 1.04
N LEU A 15 6.59 6.97 1.65
CA LEU A 15 7.11 5.76 1.01
C LEU A 15 6.32 5.42 -0.26
N ASP A 16 4.99 5.45 -0.16
CA ASP A 16 4.12 5.02 -1.25
C ASP A 16 4.11 6.00 -2.42
N PHE A 17 4.08 7.32 -2.16
CA PHE A 17 4.24 8.31 -3.23
C PHE A 17 5.60 8.22 -3.91
N THR A 18 6.66 7.87 -3.18
CA THR A 18 7.98 7.63 -3.77
C THR A 18 7.93 6.44 -4.72
N TYR A 19 7.31 5.33 -4.30
CA TYR A 19 7.13 4.15 -5.15
C TYR A 19 6.28 4.47 -6.40
N LEU A 20 5.12 5.09 -6.23
CA LEU A 20 4.25 5.48 -7.34
C LEU A 20 4.95 6.40 -8.33
N TYR A 21 5.77 7.33 -7.84
CA TYR A 21 6.56 8.20 -8.70
C TYR A 21 7.63 7.43 -9.48
N LEU A 22 8.32 6.48 -8.85
CA LEU A 22 9.38 5.68 -9.49
C LEU A 22 8.82 4.65 -10.47
N PHE A 23 7.67 4.05 -10.18
CA PHE A 23 7.03 2.99 -10.97
C PHE A 23 6.00 3.52 -11.98
N ARG A 24 5.78 4.83 -12.04
CA ARG A 24 4.79 5.47 -12.94
C ARG A 24 4.90 5.02 -14.40
N ASP A 25 6.13 4.90 -14.92
CA ASP A 25 6.36 4.63 -16.34
C ASP A 25 6.07 3.16 -16.67
N PHE A 26 6.10 2.29 -15.66
CA PHE A 26 5.65 0.91 -15.75
C PHE A 26 4.13 0.79 -15.56
N MET A 27 3.55 1.45 -14.55
CA MET A 27 2.13 1.30 -14.19
C MET A 27 1.18 2.05 -15.11
N LEU A 28 1.49 3.30 -15.49
CA LEU A 28 0.56 4.15 -16.25
C LEU A 28 0.18 3.57 -17.62
N PRO A 29 1.11 3.00 -18.42
CA PRO A 29 0.73 2.37 -19.70
C PRO A 29 -0.20 1.16 -19.51
N LEU A 30 0.03 0.36 -18.46
CA LEU A 30 -0.81 -0.80 -18.13
C LEU A 30 -2.23 -0.37 -17.75
N LEU A 31 -2.34 0.64 -16.88
CA LEU A 31 -3.63 1.20 -16.48
C LEU A 31 -4.39 1.81 -17.67
N LYS A 32 -3.70 2.58 -18.54
CA LYS A 32 -4.29 3.11 -19.77
C LYS A 32 -4.77 2.00 -20.70
N LYS A 33 -4.01 0.91 -20.82
CA LYS A 33 -4.38 -0.25 -21.65
C LYS A 33 -5.67 -0.90 -21.14
N VAL A 34 -5.78 -1.10 -19.82
CA VAL A 34 -6.97 -1.71 -19.19
C VAL A 34 -8.18 -0.77 -19.26
N GLN A 35 -8.00 0.53 -18.98
CA GLN A 35 -9.09 1.50 -18.98
C GLN A 35 -9.52 1.96 -20.38
N LYS A 36 -8.67 1.80 -21.39
CA LYS A 36 -8.85 2.35 -22.75
C LYS A 36 -9.12 3.86 -22.77
N ALA A 37 -8.61 4.55 -21.75
CA ALA A 37 -8.80 5.98 -21.52
C ALA A 37 -7.61 6.54 -20.73
N GLU A 38 -7.52 7.86 -20.63
CA GLU A 38 -6.57 8.49 -19.72
C GLU A 38 -6.91 8.20 -18.26
N VAL A 39 -5.88 7.84 -17.49
CA VAL A 39 -6.02 7.57 -16.06
C VAL A 39 -6.34 8.88 -15.34
N LYS A 40 -7.53 8.94 -14.74
CA LYS A 40 -7.94 10.03 -13.84
C LYS A 40 -8.03 9.49 -12.42
N ILE A 41 -7.23 10.07 -11.52
CA ILE A 41 -7.23 9.69 -10.10
C ILE A 41 -8.43 10.37 -9.43
N ASN A 42 -9.34 9.57 -8.86
CA ASN A 42 -10.35 10.08 -7.98
C ASN A 42 -9.78 10.20 -6.56
N ILE A 43 -9.68 11.42 -6.05
CA ILE A 43 -9.04 11.73 -4.77
C ILE A 43 -9.81 11.13 -3.59
N MET A 44 -11.16 11.10 -3.65
CA MET A 44 -11.96 10.65 -2.51
C MET A 44 -11.78 9.13 -2.22
N PRO A 45 -11.86 8.22 -3.21
CA PRO A 45 -11.50 6.82 -3.02
C PRO A 45 -10.03 6.61 -2.63
N ALA A 46 -9.11 7.43 -3.14
CA ALA A 46 -7.70 7.34 -2.77
C ALA A 46 -7.49 7.63 -1.26
N ILE A 47 -8.14 8.68 -0.75
CA ILE A 47 -8.14 8.99 0.70
C ILE A 47 -8.72 7.81 1.48
N ALA A 48 -9.84 7.25 1.05
CA ALA A 48 -10.45 6.11 1.71
C ALA A 48 -9.51 4.88 1.75
N CYS A 49 -8.76 4.62 0.67
CA CYS A 49 -7.76 3.57 0.62
C CYS A 49 -6.69 3.75 1.72
N TYR A 50 -6.10 4.94 1.81
CA TYR A 50 -5.09 5.20 2.86
C TYR A 50 -5.67 5.16 4.27
N LEU A 51 -6.92 5.60 4.48
CA LEU A 51 -7.59 5.47 5.78
C LEU A 51 -7.75 4.00 6.19
N LEU A 52 -8.10 3.12 5.24
CA LEU A 52 -8.19 1.68 5.50
C LEU A 52 -6.82 1.07 5.82
N LEU A 53 -5.78 1.41 5.04
CA LEU A 53 -4.42 0.92 5.26
C LEU A 53 -3.87 1.34 6.62
N VAL A 54 -4.00 2.63 6.96
CA VAL A 54 -3.57 3.18 8.25
C VAL A 54 -4.34 2.54 9.40
N SER A 55 -5.66 2.38 9.26
CA SER A 55 -6.50 1.76 10.30
C SER A 55 -6.14 0.29 10.51
N GLY A 56 -5.94 -0.47 9.43
CA GLY A 56 -5.51 -1.87 9.48
C GLY A 56 -4.14 -2.01 10.15
N LEU A 57 -3.15 -1.23 9.72
CA LEU A 57 -1.82 -1.24 10.31
C LEU A 57 -1.88 -0.86 11.80
N TYR A 58 -2.62 0.19 12.15
CA TYR A 58 -2.76 0.62 13.53
C TYR A 58 -3.38 -0.46 14.41
N TYR A 59 -4.52 -1.01 14.00
CA TYR A 59 -5.30 -1.95 14.81
C TYR A 59 -4.60 -3.30 15.00
N PHE A 60 -4.07 -3.86 13.92
CA PHE A 60 -3.47 -5.20 13.95
C PHE A 60 -2.02 -5.19 14.43
N ILE A 61 -1.24 -4.16 14.10
CA ILE A 61 0.21 -4.15 14.34
C ILE A 61 0.58 -3.17 15.45
N ILE A 62 0.36 -1.87 15.22
CA ILE A 62 0.94 -0.81 16.06
C ILE A 62 0.36 -0.83 17.48
N ARG A 63 -0.97 -0.93 17.61
CA ARG A 63 -1.67 -0.99 18.91
C ARG A 63 -1.21 -2.19 19.74
N LYS A 64 -0.90 -3.31 19.09
CA LYS A 64 -0.51 -4.57 19.74
C LYS A 64 1.00 -4.72 19.89
N LYS A 65 1.80 -3.79 19.38
CA LYS A 65 3.27 -3.91 19.26
C LYS A 65 3.69 -5.23 18.59
N ALA A 66 2.94 -5.65 17.57
CA ALA A 66 3.20 -6.90 16.85
C ALA A 66 4.54 -6.84 16.10
N PRO A 67 5.19 -7.99 15.83
CA PRO A 67 6.47 -8.02 15.11
C PRO A 67 6.31 -7.57 13.66
N ILE A 68 7.39 -7.06 13.06
CA ILE A 68 7.41 -6.51 11.69
C ILE A 68 6.96 -7.55 10.65
N LYS A 69 7.27 -8.84 10.87
CA LYS A 69 6.84 -9.93 10.00
C LYS A 69 5.31 -10.02 9.84
N ASP A 70 4.55 -9.67 10.89
CA ASP A 70 3.09 -9.68 10.85
C ASP A 70 2.57 -8.50 10.02
N ALA A 71 3.29 -7.36 10.03
CA ALA A 71 2.98 -6.21 9.18
C ALA A 71 3.26 -6.50 7.70
N ILE A 72 4.37 -7.20 7.41
CA ILE A 72 4.69 -7.66 6.06
C ILE A 72 3.59 -8.59 5.56
N LEU A 73 3.20 -9.59 6.36
CA LEU A 73 2.13 -10.51 6.00
C LEU A 73 0.80 -9.77 5.77
N LEU A 74 0.43 -8.83 6.65
CA LEU A 74 -0.76 -8.02 6.49
C LEU A 74 -0.73 -7.26 5.14
N GLY A 75 0.41 -6.70 4.76
CA GLY A 75 0.56 -6.01 3.48
C GLY A 75 0.47 -6.90 2.27
N LEU A 76 1.14 -8.05 2.30
CA LEU A 76 1.04 -9.07 1.25
C LEU A 76 -0.41 -9.53 1.05
N LEU A 77 -1.18 -9.68 2.13
CA LEU A 77 -2.57 -10.09 2.06
C LEU A 77 -3.48 -9.00 1.49
N ILE A 78 -3.36 -7.75 1.96
CA ILE A 78 -4.21 -6.64 1.48
C ILE A 78 -3.96 -6.39 -0.01
N TYR A 79 -2.69 -6.21 -0.39
CA TYR A 79 -2.33 -5.94 -1.78
C TYR A 79 -2.55 -7.18 -2.66
N GLY A 80 -2.27 -8.38 -2.14
CA GLY A 80 -2.55 -9.62 -2.84
C GLY A 80 -4.03 -9.79 -3.15
N VAL A 81 -4.94 -9.51 -2.20
CA VAL A 81 -6.39 -9.52 -2.47
C VAL A 81 -6.76 -8.48 -3.52
N TYR A 82 -6.25 -7.26 -3.41
CA TYR A 82 -6.52 -6.18 -4.38
C TYR A 82 -6.08 -6.57 -5.80
N GLU A 83 -4.81 -6.97 -5.95
CA GLU A 83 -4.21 -7.30 -7.24
C GLU A 83 -4.81 -8.56 -7.87
N THR A 84 -5.04 -9.61 -7.07
CA THR A 84 -5.67 -10.84 -7.60
C THR A 84 -7.13 -10.63 -7.97
N THR A 85 -7.85 -9.76 -7.26
CA THR A 85 -9.21 -9.35 -7.64
C THR A 85 -9.21 -8.59 -8.96
N ASN A 86 -8.29 -7.64 -9.14
CA ASN A 86 -8.12 -6.92 -10.40
C ASN A 86 -7.74 -7.86 -11.54
N TYR A 87 -6.83 -8.80 -11.30
CA TYR A 87 -6.41 -9.80 -12.29
C TYR A 87 -7.55 -10.75 -12.69
N ALA A 88 -8.48 -11.04 -11.77
CA ALA A 88 -9.67 -11.84 -12.07
C ALA A 88 -10.68 -11.08 -12.95
N PHE A 89 -10.83 -9.76 -12.78
CA PHE A 89 -11.80 -8.96 -13.53
C PHE A 89 -11.27 -8.41 -14.86
N PHE A 90 -10.01 -7.98 -14.90
CA PHE A 90 -9.45 -7.25 -16.04
C PHE A 90 -8.57 -8.14 -16.92
N LYS A 91 -8.99 -8.35 -18.17
CA LYS A 91 -8.30 -9.21 -19.15
C LYS A 91 -6.84 -8.81 -19.43
N ASP A 92 -6.54 -7.51 -19.44
CA ASP A 92 -5.22 -6.97 -19.77
C ASP A 92 -4.38 -6.60 -18.54
N TRP A 93 -4.78 -7.07 -17.35
CA TRP A 93 -4.02 -6.85 -16.12
C TRP A 93 -2.72 -7.66 -16.14
N SER A 94 -1.60 -7.03 -15.78
CA SER A 94 -0.28 -7.66 -15.91
C SER A 94 0.01 -8.59 -14.73
N PRO A 95 0.38 -9.87 -14.96
CA PRO A 95 0.82 -10.76 -13.87
C PRO A 95 2.06 -10.26 -13.14
N LEU A 96 2.93 -9.53 -13.85
CA LEU A 96 4.10 -8.90 -13.25
C LEU A 96 3.70 -7.75 -12.31
N LEU A 97 2.67 -6.98 -12.68
CA LEU A 97 2.12 -5.93 -11.81
C LEU A 97 1.56 -6.54 -10.52
N VAL A 98 0.79 -7.64 -10.64
CA VAL A 98 0.25 -8.38 -9.49
C VAL A 98 1.36 -8.75 -8.51
N LEU A 99 2.45 -9.34 -9.00
CA LEU A 99 3.55 -9.78 -8.16
C LEU A 99 4.29 -8.59 -7.52
N VAL A 100 4.64 -7.58 -8.32
CA VAL A 100 5.41 -6.42 -7.85
C VAL A 100 4.62 -5.63 -6.81
N ASP A 101 3.35 -5.34 -7.07
CA ASP A 101 2.53 -4.52 -6.19
C ASP A 101 2.13 -5.27 -4.92
N THR A 102 1.92 -6.59 -5.01
CA THR A 102 1.75 -7.45 -3.82
C THR A 102 2.96 -7.39 -2.91
N LEU A 103 4.17 -7.57 -3.47
CA LEU A 103 5.42 -7.49 -2.69
C LEU A 103 5.63 -6.09 -2.12
N TRP A 104 5.32 -5.05 -2.89
CA TRP A 104 5.37 -3.67 -2.41
C TRP A 104 4.47 -3.45 -1.20
N GLY A 105 3.24 -3.97 -1.19
CA GLY A 105 2.35 -3.90 -0.03
C GLY A 105 2.99 -4.42 1.26
N GLY A 106 3.67 -5.57 1.17
CA GLY A 106 4.45 -6.13 2.29
C GLY A 106 5.61 -5.23 2.72
N ILE A 107 6.40 -4.73 1.76
CA ILE A 107 7.52 -3.82 2.00
C ILE A 107 7.04 -2.51 2.64
N LEU A 108 5.94 -1.94 2.16
CA LEU A 108 5.37 -0.69 2.61
C LEU A 108 4.94 -0.78 4.08
N LEU A 109 4.12 -1.78 4.43
CA LEU A 109 3.63 -1.97 5.79
C LEU A 109 4.73 -2.41 6.76
N GLY A 110 5.67 -3.25 6.29
CA GLY A 110 6.85 -3.66 7.05
C GLY A 110 7.77 -2.49 7.38
N THR A 111 8.17 -1.72 6.36
CA THR A 111 9.04 -0.55 6.51
C THR A 111 8.39 0.54 7.34
N THR A 112 7.09 0.81 7.12
CA THR A 112 6.33 1.77 7.93
C THR A 112 6.36 1.40 9.41
N THR A 113 6.14 0.12 9.72
CA THR A 113 6.20 -0.39 11.10
C THR A 113 7.60 -0.26 11.70
N PHE A 114 8.64 -0.63 10.94
CA PHE A 114 10.03 -0.53 11.38
C PHE A 114 10.41 0.91 11.74
N LEU A 115 10.12 1.86 10.86
CA LEU A 115 10.42 3.28 11.07
C LEU A 115 9.63 3.84 12.25
N TYR A 116 8.33 3.51 12.35
CA TYR A 116 7.51 3.91 13.48
C TYR A 116 8.10 3.39 14.82
N TYR A 117 8.52 2.13 14.89
CA TYR A 117 9.13 1.58 16.11
C TYR A 117 10.46 2.22 16.47
N LYS A 118 11.25 2.67 15.50
CA LYS A 118 12.47 3.46 15.79
C LYS A 118 12.13 4.82 16.37
N ILE A 119 11.16 5.52 15.77
CA ILE A 119 10.72 6.85 16.23
C ILE A 119 10.06 6.76 17.60
N ALA A 120 9.20 5.77 17.83
CA ALA A 120 8.43 5.63 19.08
C ALA A 120 9.24 5.06 20.25
N LYS A 121 10.43 4.50 20.00
CA LYS A 121 11.41 4.12 21.03
C LYS A 121 12.36 5.27 21.41
N SER A 122 12.39 6.33 20.60
CA SER A 122 13.08 7.59 20.92
C SER A 122 12.16 8.43 21.81
#